data_AF-A0A925Z2N3-F1
#
_entry.id   AF-A0A925Z2N3-F1
#
_cell.length_a   1.000
_cell.length_b   1.000
_cell.length_c   1.000
_cell.angle_alpha   90.00
_cell.angle_beta   90.00
_cell.angle_gamma   90.00
#
_symmetry.space_group_name_H-M   'P 1'
#
loop_
_entity.id
_entity.type
_entity.pdbx_description
1 polymer ?
#
loop_
_entity_poly.entity_id
_entity_poly.type
_entity_poly.pdbx_seq_one_letter_code
_entity_poly.pdbx_strand_id
1 'polypeptide(L)'
;MGAGTLAVIMAGAFGQSARAVDGDVSKPVVVLELFTSQGCSSCPPADALLETYIQQDNVVALSFPVDYWDRLGWKDTFAKKEHTA
;
A
#
# COMPACT_ATOMS: atom_id res chain seq x y z
N MET A 1 -16.73 71.60 30.67
CA MET A 1 -17.09 71.10 29.33
C MET A 1 -15.79 70.73 28.63
N GLY A 2 -15.31 69.50 28.83
CA GLY A 2 -14.00 69.07 28.33
C GLY A 2 -13.92 67.55 28.24
N ALA A 3 -13.28 67.08 27.15
CA ALA A 3 -12.77 65.73 26.84
C ALA A 3 -13.74 64.55 27.10
N GLY A 4 -14.25 63.77 26.15
CA GLY A 4 -13.75 63.45 24.83
C GLY A 4 -12.58 62.47 24.90
N THR A 5 -12.81 61.17 25.15
CA THR A 5 -12.04 60.05 24.55
C THR A 5 -12.51 58.64 24.97
N LEU A 6 -12.50 57.74 23.98
CA LEU A 6 -12.18 56.29 23.98
C LEU A 6 -13.17 55.32 24.67
N ALA A 7 -13.94 54.53 23.90
CA ALA A 7 -13.57 53.21 23.35
C ALA A 7 -13.36 52.17 24.48
N VAL A 8 -14.00 50.99 24.47
CA VAL A 8 -13.78 49.91 23.51
C VAL A 8 -15.04 49.02 23.41
N ILE A 9 -15.64 48.98 22.22
CA ILE A 9 -16.27 47.74 21.73
C ILE A 9 -15.14 47.01 21.03
N MET A 10 -14.93 45.71 21.31
CA MET A 10 -14.68 44.68 20.30
C MET A 10 -14.32 43.33 20.94
N ALA A 11 -15.22 42.37 20.69
CA ALA A 11 -14.95 41.01 20.26
C ALA A 11 -13.69 40.31 20.82
N GLY A 12 -13.88 39.56 21.90
CA GLY A 12 -13.03 38.41 22.19
C GLY A 12 -13.33 37.26 21.22
N ALA A 13 -12.93 37.42 19.95
CA ALA A 13 -12.82 36.29 19.04
C ALA A 13 -11.58 35.49 19.44
N PHE A 14 -11.77 34.48 20.29
CA PHE A 14 -10.78 33.42 20.46
C PHE A 14 -10.66 32.66 19.14
N GLY A 15 -9.81 33.15 18.26
CA GLY A 15 -9.41 32.46 17.05
C GLY A 15 -8.62 31.20 17.41
N GLN A 16 -9.30 30.06 17.48
CA GLN A 16 -8.64 28.76 17.42
C GLN A 16 -8.06 28.60 16.03
N SER A 17 -6.77 28.88 15.91
CA SER A 17 -6.00 28.48 14.72
C SER A 17 -5.94 26.96 14.72
N ALA A 18 -6.79 26.32 13.93
CA ALA A 18 -6.64 24.92 13.59
C ALA A 18 -5.30 24.77 12.87
N ARG A 19 -4.34 24.09 13.49
CA ARG A 19 -3.16 23.62 12.76
C ARG A 19 -3.65 22.54 11.80
N ALA A 20 -3.62 22.83 10.51
CA ALA A 20 -3.64 21.77 9.52
C ALA A 20 -2.40 20.91 9.79
N VAL A 21 -2.61 19.66 10.21
CA VAL A 21 -1.57 18.65 10.15
C VAL A 21 -1.49 18.27 8.68
N ASP A 22 -0.59 18.93 7.93
CA ASP A 22 -0.11 18.42 6.65
C ASP A 22 0.77 17.20 6.94
N GLY A 23 0.14 16.10 7.33
CA GLY A 23 0.74 14.79 7.20
C GLY A 23 0.70 14.44 5.71
N ASP A 24 1.85 14.19 5.10
CA ASP A 24 1.89 13.49 3.83
C ASP A 24 1.12 12.18 4.02
N VAL A 25 -0.11 12.10 3.50
CA VAL A 25 -0.88 10.85 3.50
C VAL A 25 -0.29 10.01 2.38
N SER A 26 0.96 9.58 2.58
CA SER A 26 1.62 8.62 1.71
C SER A 26 0.74 7.37 1.66
N LYS A 27 0.41 6.90 0.46
CA LYS A 27 -0.41 5.71 0.27
C LYS A 27 0.16 4.55 1.11
N PRO A 28 -0.67 3.76 1.81
CA PRO A 28 -0.18 2.63 2.58
C PRO A 28 0.54 1.65 1.65
N VAL A 29 1.64 1.09 2.15
CA VAL A 29 2.36 0.02 1.45
C VAL A 29 1.49 -1.23 1.50
N VAL A 30 1.27 -1.84 0.34
CA VAL A 30 0.54 -3.11 0.18
C VAL A 30 1.55 -4.19 -0.15
N VAL A 31 1.51 -5.32 0.56
CA VAL A 31 2.27 -6.51 0.20
C VAL A 31 1.33 -7.46 -0.52
N LEU A 32 1.70 -7.86 -1.74
CA LEU A 32 0.94 -8.79 -2.56
C LEU A 32 1.77 -10.06 -2.74
N GLU A 33 1.33 -11.15 -2.11
CA GLU A 33 2.02 -12.45 -2.14
C GLU A 33 1.28 -13.40 -3.07
N LEU A 34 1.92 -13.78 -4.18
CA LEU A 34 1.39 -14.74 -5.14
C LEU A 34 2.07 -16.10 -4.95
N PHE A 35 1.27 -17.14 -4.71
CA PHE A 35 1.73 -18.53 -4.73
C PHE A 35 1.42 -19.13 -6.11
N THR A 36 2.44 -19.53 -6.86
CA THR A 36 2.34 -19.91 -8.29
C THR A 36 3.22 -21.13 -8.61
N SER A 37 3.18 -21.66 -9.83
CA SER A 37 4.14 -22.66 -10.31
C SER A 37 4.20 -22.68 -11.85
N GLN A 38 5.39 -22.86 -12.41
CA GLN A 38 5.59 -23.15 -13.84
C GLN A 38 4.80 -24.39 -14.31
N GLY A 39 4.56 -25.35 -13.41
CA GLY A 39 3.79 -26.56 -13.68
C GLY A 39 2.27 -26.36 -13.60
N CYS A 40 1.79 -25.19 -13.16
CA CYS A 40 0.37 -24.89 -12.97
C CYS A 40 -0.22 -24.21 -14.21
N SER A 41 -1.05 -24.93 -14.98
CA SER A 41 -1.64 -24.41 -16.23
C SER A 41 -2.60 -23.23 -16.04
N SER A 42 -3.17 -23.07 -14.84
CA SER A 42 -4.10 -21.99 -14.50
C SER A 42 -3.43 -20.76 -13.90
N CYS A 43 -2.13 -20.83 -13.61
CA CYS A 43 -1.38 -19.76 -12.96
C CYS A 43 -0.92 -18.59 -13.86
N PRO A 44 -0.70 -18.76 -15.19
CA PRO A 44 -0.22 -17.65 -16.04
C PRO A 44 -1.03 -16.35 -15.99
N PRO A 45 -2.38 -16.36 -15.85
CA PRO A 45 -3.15 -15.13 -15.66
C PRO A 45 -2.83 -14.39 -14.34
N ALA A 46 -2.51 -15.12 -13.28
CA ALA A 46 -2.14 -14.54 -11.98
C ALA A 46 -0.71 -13.98 -12.02
N ASP A 47 0.22 -14.68 -12.68
CA ASP A 47 1.59 -14.19 -12.89
C ASP A 47 1.57 -12.87 -13.68
N ALA A 48 0.80 -12.83 -14.78
CA ALA A 48 0.62 -11.62 -15.59
C ALA A 48 -0.03 -10.48 -14.78
N LEU A 49 -0.97 -10.79 -13.89
CA LEU A 49 -1.57 -9.78 -13.02
C LEU A 49 -0.52 -9.21 -12.05
N LEU A 50 0.32 -10.06 -11.44
CA LEU A 50 1.38 -9.62 -10.53
C LEU A 50 2.35 -8.65 -11.22
N GLU A 51 2.70 -8.92 -12.48
CA GLU A 51 3.53 -8.02 -13.31
C GLU A 51 2.94 -6.62 -13.47
N THR A 52 1.62 -6.45 -13.41
CA THR A 52 1.00 -5.11 -13.47
C THR A 52 1.17 -4.32 -12.17
N TYR A 53 1.34 -5.01 -11.05
CA TYR A 53 1.47 -4.39 -9.73
C TYR A 53 2.91 -4.01 -9.37
N ILE A 54 3.93 -4.60 -10.02
CA ILE A 54 5.35 -4.26 -9.77
C ILE A 54 5.69 -2.79 -10.08
N GLN A 55 4.87 -2.14 -10.91
CA GLN A 55 5.05 -0.74 -11.32
C GLN A 55 4.38 0.26 -10.36
N GLN A 56 3.68 -0.21 -9.32
CA GLN A 56 3.01 0.66 -8.37
C GLN A 56 3.94 0.99 -7.20
N ASP A 57 4.20 2.28 -6.98
CA ASP A 57 5.15 2.77 -5.97
C ASP A 57 4.85 2.30 -4.54
N ASN A 58 3.58 2.01 -4.23
CA ASN A 58 3.14 1.58 -2.91
C ASN A 58 2.88 0.07 -2.82
N VAL A 59 3.35 -0.74 -3.76
CA VAL A 59 3.16 -2.20 -3.76
C VAL A 59 4.49 -2.94 -3.72
N VAL A 60 4.59 -3.87 -2.78
CA VAL A 60 5.64 -4.88 -2.73
C VAL A 60 5.05 -6.19 -3.24
N ALA A 61 5.35 -6.52 -4.49
CA ALA A 61 4.89 -7.75 -5.12
C ALA A 61 5.91 -8.88 -4.90
N LEU A 62 5.46 -10.01 -4.34
CA LEU A 62 6.27 -11.19 -4.07
C LEU A 62 5.69 -12.39 -4.80
N SER A 63 6.54 -13.17 -5.44
CA SER A 63 6.18 -14.45 -6.05
C SER A 63 6.84 -15.59 -5.26
N PHE A 64 6.02 -16.56 -4.87
CA PHE A 64 6.39 -17.76 -4.11
C PHE A 64 6.07 -19.00 -4.95
N PRO A 65 7.01 -19.47 -5.77
CA PRO A 65 6.77 -20.68 -6.56
C PRO A 65 6.70 -21.92 -5.66
N VAL A 66 5.62 -22.69 -5.77
CA VAL A 66 5.33 -23.86 -4.91
C VAL A 66 5.75 -25.17 -5.58
N ASP A 67 6.14 -26.16 -4.78
CA ASP A 67 6.70 -27.43 -5.28
C ASP A 67 5.68 -28.58 -5.41
N TYR A 68 4.46 -28.46 -4.87
CA TYR A 68 3.49 -29.56 -4.89
C TYR A 68 2.95 -29.91 -6.29
N TRP A 69 3.19 -29.05 -7.29
CA TRP A 69 2.91 -29.31 -8.70
C TRP A 69 3.99 -30.18 -9.36
N ASP A 70 5.21 -30.23 -8.83
CA ASP A 70 6.35 -30.93 -9.44
C ASP A 70 6.10 -32.45 -9.58
N ARG A 71 5.23 -33.00 -8.73
CA ARG A 71 4.82 -34.41 -8.77
C ARG A 71 4.10 -34.80 -10.07
N LEU A 72 3.68 -33.84 -10.91
CA LEU A 72 3.01 -34.08 -12.18
C LEU A 72 3.97 -34.23 -13.38
N GLY A 73 5.28 -34.14 -13.17
CA GLY A 73 6.29 -34.48 -14.17
C GLY A 73 7.05 -33.30 -14.78
N TRP A 74 6.58 -32.06 -14.56
CA TRP A 74 7.37 -30.85 -14.82
C TRP A 74 7.87 -30.30 -13.49
N LYS A 75 9.19 -30.15 -13.33
CA LYS A 75 9.80 -29.57 -12.14
C LYS A 75 9.96 -28.06 -12.31
N ASP A 76 9.29 -27.27 -11.48
CA ASP A 76 9.48 -25.83 -11.44
C ASP A 76 10.88 -25.50 -10.89
N THR A 77 11.65 -24.73 -11.67
CA THR A 77 13.03 -24.37 -11.33
C THR A 77 13.15 -23.30 -10.25
N PHE A 78 12.06 -22.58 -9.97
CA PHE A 78 12.00 -21.56 -8.92
C PHE A 78 11.29 -22.05 -7.66
N ALA A 79 10.66 -23.23 -7.71
CA ALA A 79 9.94 -23.78 -6.58
C ALA A 79 10.86 -24.12 -5.41
N LYS A 80 10.35 -23.85 -4.20
CA LYS A 80 11.02 -24.14 -2.94
C LYS A 80 10.03 -24.78 -1.99
N LYS A 81 10.50 -25.76 -1.21
CA LYS A 81 9.66 -26.47 -0.25
C LYS A 81 9.11 -25.54 0.83
N GLU A 82 9.85 -24.49 1.17
CA GLU A 82 9.44 -23.48 2.15
C GLU A 82 8.24 -22.64 1.68
N HIS A 83 7.91 -22.64 0.38
CA HIS A 83 6.74 -21.95 -0.17
C HIS A 83 5.46 -22.81 -0.13
N THR A 84 5.59 -24.09 0.23
CA THR A 84 4.50 -25.08 0.27
C THR A 84 4.15 -25.42 1.73
N ALA A 85 2.86 -25.58 2.02
CA ALA A 85 2.34 -25.99 3.33
C ALA A 85 2.27 -27.51 3.51
#